data_AF-A0A355YF62-F1
#
_entry.id   AF-A0A355YF62-F1
#
_cell.length_a   1.000
_cell.length_b   1.000
_cell.length_c   1.000
_cell.angle_alpha   90.00
_cell.angle_beta   90.00
_cell.angle_gamma   90.00
#
_symmetry.space_group_name_H-M   'P 1'
#
loop_
_entity.id
_entity.type
_entity.pdbx_description
1 polymer ?
#
loop_
_entity_poly.entity_id
_entity_poly.type
_entity_poly.pdbx_seq_one_letter_code
_entity_poly.pdbx_strand_id
1 'polypeptide(L)'
;SGGPSRGALVADYLAGAGHSAAERIDRLAAVAGDYAPFNLLLTDADGCHYLGNRPLARQALLPGVHGMSNGALDAPWPKTRRLMAALEGWRAQDAPPLDGLWAALADEWRPADADLPATGIALPLERHLSAAFIRGEDYGTRASTLVAIGHDGRGFIAERRFGPQGVFLGQSRVDV
;
A
#
# COMPACT_ATOMS: atom_id res chain seq x y z
N SER A 1 -23.75 -7.64 4.50
CA SER A 1 -24.10 -7.88 3.08
C SER A 1 -22.83 -8.21 2.33
N GLY A 2 -22.79 -9.34 1.62
CA GLY A 2 -21.65 -9.80 0.84
C GLY A 2 -21.61 -9.11 -0.53
N GLY A 3 -21.13 -7.87 -0.56
CA GLY A 3 -20.85 -7.17 -1.82
C GLY A 3 -19.75 -7.87 -2.63
N PRO A 4 -19.48 -7.43 -3.87
CA PRO A 4 -18.51 -8.08 -4.74
C PRO A 4 -17.11 -8.14 -4.11
N SER A 5 -16.32 -9.15 -4.50
CA SER A 5 -14.98 -9.36 -3.95
C SER A 5 -14.01 -8.26 -4.38
N ARG A 6 -13.38 -7.58 -3.42
CA ARG A 6 -12.28 -6.65 -3.69
C ARG A 6 -11.09 -7.34 -4.37
N GLY A 7 -10.88 -8.63 -4.10
CA GLY A 7 -9.82 -9.41 -4.76
C GLY A 7 -10.06 -9.59 -6.26
N ALA A 8 -11.32 -9.61 -6.70
CA ALA A 8 -11.65 -9.67 -8.12
C ALA A 8 -11.23 -8.39 -8.87
N LEU A 9 -11.21 -7.24 -8.20
CA LEU A 9 -10.78 -5.97 -8.82
C LEU A 9 -9.36 -6.05 -9.40
N VAL A 10 -8.44 -6.64 -8.63
CA VAL A 10 -7.03 -6.82 -9.02
C VAL A 10 -6.89 -7.94 -10.04
N ALA A 11 -7.55 -9.08 -9.81
CA ALA A 11 -7.49 -10.22 -10.72
C ALA A 11 -8.00 -9.87 -12.13
N ASP A 12 -9.14 -9.18 -12.23
CA ASP A 12 -9.72 -8.74 -13.50
C ASP A 12 -8.78 -7.79 -14.27
N TYR A 13 -8.08 -6.91 -13.55
CA TYR A 13 -7.14 -5.97 -14.17
C TYR A 13 -5.91 -6.70 -14.73
N LEU A 14 -5.32 -7.60 -13.93
CA LEU A 14 -4.16 -8.40 -14.33
C LEU A 14 -4.47 -9.42 -15.44
N ALA A 15 -5.72 -9.89 -15.51
CA ALA A 15 -6.18 -10.80 -16.56
C ALA A 15 -6.27 -10.13 -17.96
N GLY A 16 -5.91 -8.84 -18.07
CA GLY A 16 -5.75 -8.18 -19.36
C GLY A 16 -7.07 -7.78 -19.98
N ALA A 17 -7.98 -7.20 -19.20
CA ALA A 17 -9.30 -6.75 -19.68
C ALA A 17 -9.27 -5.68 -20.81
N GLY A 18 -8.11 -5.36 -21.39
CA GLY A 18 -7.96 -4.52 -22.58
C GLY A 18 -8.13 -3.03 -22.32
N HIS A 19 -8.02 -2.58 -21.07
CA HIS A 19 -8.30 -1.21 -20.67
C HIS A 19 -7.14 -0.61 -19.87
N SER A 20 -6.88 0.67 -20.06
CA SER A 20 -5.89 1.39 -19.26
C SER A 20 -6.31 1.48 -17.79
N ALA A 21 -5.34 1.75 -16.91
CA ALA A 21 -5.57 2.01 -15.50
C ALA A 21 -6.61 3.12 -15.31
N ALA A 22 -6.50 4.21 -16.07
CA ALA A 22 -7.44 5.33 -16.06
C ALA A 22 -8.88 4.89 -16.40
N GLU A 23 -9.07 4.19 -17.52
CA GLU A 23 -10.39 3.73 -17.97
C GLU A 23 -11.01 2.71 -17.02
N ARG A 24 -10.18 1.89 -16.36
CA ARG A 24 -10.64 0.93 -15.36
C ARG A 24 -11.10 1.63 -14.10
N ILE A 25 -10.35 2.62 -13.61
CA ILE A 25 -10.73 3.44 -12.44
C ILE A 25 -12.04 4.19 -12.69
N ASP A 26 -12.19 4.80 -13.87
CA ASP A 26 -13.40 5.57 -14.20
C ASP A 26 -14.66 4.70 -14.23
N ARG A 27 -14.57 3.49 -14.78
CA ARG A 27 -15.69 2.54 -14.74
C ARG A 27 -15.97 2.01 -13.34
N LEU A 28 -14.93 1.68 -12.58
CA LEU A 28 -15.09 1.19 -11.21
C LEU A 28 -15.71 2.25 -10.30
N ALA A 29 -15.41 3.54 -10.51
CA ALA A 29 -15.99 4.62 -9.71
C ALA A 29 -17.53 4.63 -9.72
N ALA A 30 -18.16 4.22 -10.84
CA ALA A 30 -19.62 4.16 -10.96
C ALA A 30 -20.27 3.08 -10.09
N VAL A 31 -19.53 2.02 -9.75
CA VAL A 31 -20.00 0.86 -8.96
C VAL A 31 -19.25 0.69 -7.64
N ALA A 32 -18.34 1.62 -7.30
CA ALA A 32 -17.45 1.50 -6.15
C ALA A 32 -18.22 1.43 -4.81
N GLY A 33 -19.41 2.03 -4.76
CA GLY A 33 -20.30 2.00 -3.59
C GLY A 33 -20.85 0.61 -3.26
N ASP A 34 -20.83 -0.34 -4.20
CA ASP A 34 -21.32 -1.71 -3.99
C ASP A 34 -20.32 -2.60 -3.24
N TYR A 35 -19.06 -2.17 -3.17
CA TYR A 35 -17.97 -2.90 -2.52
C TYR A 35 -17.85 -2.49 -1.05
N ALA A 36 -17.33 -3.42 -0.23
CA ALA A 36 -16.81 -3.06 1.09
C ALA A 36 -15.71 -1.97 0.96
N PRO A 37 -15.47 -1.15 2.00
CA PRO A 37 -14.48 -0.07 1.94
C PRO A 37 -13.12 -0.53 1.41
N PHE A 38 -12.55 0.23 0.47
CA PHE A 38 -11.25 -0.06 -0.12
C PHE A 38 -10.51 1.21 -0.54
N ASN A 39 -9.20 1.02 -0.68
CA ASN A 39 -8.29 1.88 -1.40
C ASN A 39 -7.65 1.04 -2.52
N LEU A 40 -7.66 1.53 -3.76
CA LEU A 40 -7.15 0.84 -4.94
C LEU A 40 -6.15 1.74 -5.66
N LEU A 41 -4.98 1.18 -5.98
CA LEU A 41 -4.00 1.76 -6.88
C LEU A 41 -3.91 0.86 -8.12
N LEU A 42 -4.13 1.41 -9.31
CA LEU A 42 -3.87 0.75 -10.58
C LEU A 42 -2.78 1.51 -11.32
N THR A 43 -1.82 0.79 -11.89
CA THR A 43 -0.72 1.38 -12.64
C THR A 43 -0.50 0.61 -13.93
N ASP A 44 -0.20 1.33 -15.00
CA ASP A 44 0.29 0.82 -16.28
C ASP A 44 1.46 1.69 -16.77
N ALA A 45 1.81 1.58 -18.05
CA ALA A 45 2.88 2.36 -18.68
C ALA A 45 2.56 3.86 -18.78
N ASP A 46 1.28 4.25 -18.73
CA ASP A 46 0.83 5.63 -18.92
C ASP A 46 0.70 6.38 -17.59
N GLY A 47 0.45 5.67 -16.49
CA GLY A 47 0.43 6.30 -15.16
C GLY A 47 -0.06 5.43 -14.03
N CYS A 48 -0.20 6.05 -12.85
CA CYS A 48 -0.74 5.45 -11.64
C CYS A 48 -2.00 6.20 -11.19
N HIS A 49 -3.04 5.47 -10.85
CA HIS A 49 -4.36 6.01 -10.54
C HIS A 49 -4.90 5.42 -9.23
N TYR A 50 -5.45 6.29 -8.40
CA TYR A 50 -6.09 5.96 -7.14
C TYR A 50 -7.61 5.99 -7.23
N LEU A 51 -8.27 5.04 -6.58
CA LEU A 51 -9.69 5.04 -6.27
C LEU A 51 -9.90 4.58 -4.82
N GLY A 52 -10.50 5.44 -4.00
CA GLY A 52 -11.10 5.08 -2.71
C GLY A 52 -12.62 5.21 -2.77
N ASN A 53 -13.35 4.38 -2.03
CA ASN A 53 -14.83 4.40 -2.05
C ASN A 53 -15.46 4.89 -0.73
N ARG A 54 -14.67 5.29 0.26
CA ARG A 54 -15.16 5.85 1.53
C ARG A 54 -14.23 6.92 2.12
N PRO A 55 -14.47 8.22 1.83
CA PRO A 55 -15.40 8.74 0.83
C PRO A 55 -14.95 8.36 -0.60
N LEU A 56 -15.86 8.47 -1.58
CA LEU A 56 -15.49 8.29 -2.97
C LEU A 56 -14.48 9.36 -3.38
N ALA A 57 -13.29 8.93 -3.79
CA ALA A 57 -12.22 9.81 -4.26
C ALA A 57 -11.45 9.10 -5.37
N ARG A 58 -11.15 9.82 -6.45
CA ARG A 58 -10.31 9.33 -7.55
C ARG A 58 -9.26 10.38 -7.91
N GLN A 59 -8.06 9.93 -8.23
CA GLN A 59 -6.96 10.83 -8.55
C GLN A 59 -5.94 10.12 -9.45
N ALA A 60 -5.48 10.80 -10.51
CA ALA A 60 -4.24 10.43 -11.19
C ALA A 60 -3.06 10.91 -10.33
N LEU A 61 -2.13 10.00 -10.02
CA LEU A 61 -0.95 10.33 -9.23
C LEU A 61 0.07 11.01 -10.14
N LEU A 62 0.57 12.16 -9.69
CA LEU A 62 1.65 12.87 -10.36
C LEU A 62 3.00 12.23 -10.00
N PRO A 63 4.07 12.50 -10.77
CA PRO A 63 5.41 12.08 -10.38
C PRO A 63 5.78 12.57 -8.97
N GLY A 64 6.18 11.65 -8.09
CA GLY A 64 6.47 11.97 -6.69
C GLY A 64 6.44 10.74 -5.78
N VAL A 65 6.55 10.98 -4.47
CA VAL A 65 6.31 9.96 -3.44
C VAL A 65 4.93 10.19 -2.84
N HIS A 66 4.12 9.15 -2.85
CA HIS A 66 2.78 9.13 -2.27
C HIS A 66 2.69 8.08 -1.17
N GLY A 67 1.89 8.34 -0.15
CA GLY A 67 1.70 7.48 1.01
C GLY A 67 0.24 7.14 1.23
N MET A 68 -0.05 5.87 1.47
CA MET A 68 -1.41 5.41 1.73
C MET A 68 -1.43 4.37 2.83
N SER A 69 -2.49 4.42 3.65
CA SER A 69 -2.82 3.38 4.61
C SER A 69 -4.34 3.19 4.61
N ASN A 70 -4.97 2.91 5.75
CA ASN A 70 -6.43 2.75 5.88
C ASN A 70 -7.18 4.10 5.99
N GLY A 71 -6.61 5.18 5.47
CA GLY A 71 -7.20 6.51 5.41
C GLY A 71 -7.23 7.03 3.98
N ALA A 72 -7.44 8.34 3.82
CA ALA A 72 -7.31 9.00 2.53
C ALA A 72 -5.88 8.90 1.98
N LEU A 73 -5.75 8.96 0.65
CA LEU A 73 -4.45 9.12 -0.03
C LEU A 73 -3.72 10.35 0.52
N ASP A 74 -2.42 10.19 0.80
CA ASP A 74 -1.53 11.23 1.35
C ASP A 74 -1.98 11.84 2.68
N ALA A 75 -2.86 11.17 3.41
CA ALA A 75 -3.13 11.54 4.80
C ALA A 75 -1.80 11.54 5.59
N PRO A 76 -1.49 12.61 6.35
CA PRO A 76 -0.16 12.86 6.92
C PRO A 76 0.10 12.04 8.18
N TRP A 77 -0.26 10.76 8.17
CA TRP A 77 -0.12 9.87 9.32
C TRP A 77 1.36 9.61 9.61
N PRO A 78 1.76 9.51 10.89
CA PRO A 78 3.17 9.35 11.25
C PRO A 78 3.87 8.20 10.52
N LYS A 79 3.22 7.03 10.38
CA LYS A 79 3.79 5.88 9.67
C LYS A 79 3.98 6.09 8.18
N THR A 80 2.99 6.70 7.50
CA THR A 80 3.09 6.95 6.05
C THR A 80 4.18 7.97 5.79
N ARG A 81 4.26 9.04 6.59
CA ARG A 81 5.34 10.05 6.49
C ARG A 81 6.73 9.44 6.68
N ARG A 82 6.90 8.51 7.64
CA ARG A 82 8.17 7.81 7.86
C ARG A 82 8.55 6.90 6.70
N LEU A 83 7.60 6.11 6.18
CA LEU A 83 7.82 5.26 5.00
C LEU A 83 8.15 6.08 3.75
N MET A 84 7.44 7.18 3.52
CA MET A 84 7.70 8.10 2.41
C MET A 84 9.09 8.74 2.52
N ALA A 85 9.49 9.17 3.73
CA ALA A 85 10.84 9.71 3.95
C ALA A 85 11.94 8.67 3.71
N ALA A 86 11.72 7.41 4.11
CA ALA A 86 12.66 6.32 3.82
C ALA A 86 12.77 6.06 2.31
N LEU A 87 11.65 6.08 1.58
CA LEU A 87 11.64 5.95 0.13
C LEU A 87 12.33 7.13 -0.56
N GLU A 88 12.10 8.36 -0.11
CA GLU A 88 12.75 9.55 -0.66
C GLU A 88 14.27 9.52 -0.44
N GLY A 89 14.70 9.17 0.77
CA GLY A 89 16.12 8.99 1.08
C GLY A 89 16.78 7.85 0.31
N TRP A 90 16.04 6.78 0.02
CA TRP A 90 16.48 5.72 -0.88
C TRP A 90 16.62 6.27 -2.31
N ARG A 91 15.59 6.90 -2.88
CA ARG A 91 15.61 7.44 -4.26
C ARG A 91 16.70 8.49 -4.52
N ALA A 92 17.16 9.18 -3.49
CA ALA A 92 18.22 10.19 -3.59
C ALA A 92 19.64 9.60 -3.76
N GLN A 93 19.81 8.30 -3.58
CA GLN A 93 21.09 7.60 -3.71
C GLN A 93 21.23 6.96 -5.10
N ASP A 94 22.46 6.81 -5.57
CA ASP A 94 22.75 6.07 -6.81
C ASP A 94 22.81 4.56 -6.55
N ALA A 95 21.97 3.80 -7.25
CA ALA A 95 21.79 2.35 -7.11
C ALA A 95 21.78 1.79 -5.67
N PRO A 96 20.92 2.30 -4.77
CA PRO A 96 20.95 1.95 -3.36
C PRO A 96 20.45 0.53 -3.09
N PRO A 97 21.05 -0.17 -2.11
CA PRO A 97 20.55 -1.46 -1.68
C PRO A 97 19.15 -1.35 -1.08
N LEU A 98 18.37 -2.44 -1.13
CA LEU A 98 17.00 -2.47 -0.63
C LEU A 98 16.91 -2.54 0.90
N ASP A 99 18.02 -2.74 1.61
CA ASP A 99 18.05 -2.95 3.06
C ASP A 99 17.38 -1.81 3.83
N GLY A 100 17.56 -0.55 3.40
CA GLY A 100 16.89 0.60 4.01
C GLY A 100 15.37 0.55 3.87
N LEU A 101 14.85 0.13 2.71
CA LEU A 101 13.41 -0.03 2.49
C LEU A 101 12.86 -1.21 3.30
N TRP A 102 13.61 -2.31 3.39
CA TRP A 102 13.24 -3.44 4.22
C TRP A 102 13.20 -3.10 5.70
N ALA A 103 14.17 -2.32 6.19
CA ALA A 103 14.19 -1.82 7.55
C ALA A 103 12.99 -0.91 7.83
N ALA A 104 12.64 -0.03 6.88
CA ALA A 104 11.47 0.84 7.00
C ALA A 104 10.15 0.06 7.05
N LEU A 105 10.00 -1.00 6.23
CA LEU A 105 8.83 -1.88 6.24
C LEU A 105 8.75 -2.76 7.49
N ALA A 106 9.87 -3.01 8.16
CA ALA A 106 9.95 -3.76 9.42
C ALA A 106 9.86 -2.87 10.67
N ASP A 107 9.65 -1.56 10.51
CA ASP A 107 9.61 -0.60 11.62
C ASP A 107 8.36 -0.78 12.50
N GLU A 108 8.58 -1.15 13.76
CA GLU A 108 7.56 -1.32 14.80
C GLU A 108 7.33 -0.06 15.64
N TRP A 109 8.03 1.03 15.33
CA TRP A 109 7.89 2.31 16.02
C TRP A 109 6.42 2.78 16.01
N ARG A 110 5.99 3.31 17.16
CA ARG A 110 4.65 3.88 17.36
C ARG A 110 4.77 5.35 17.75
N PRO A 111 3.95 6.25 17.17
CA PRO A 111 3.88 7.63 17.60
C PRO A 111 3.29 7.77 19.01
N ALA A 112 3.50 8.94 19.63
CA ALA A 112 2.80 9.30 20.85
C ALA A 112 1.29 9.44 20.61
N ASP A 113 0.49 9.29 21.66
CA ASP A 113 -0.98 9.34 21.54
C ASP A 113 -1.51 10.62 20.90
N ALA A 114 -0.88 11.75 21.19
CA ALA A 114 -1.24 13.05 20.65
C ALA A 114 -1.01 13.16 19.13
N ASP A 115 -0.15 12.31 18.58
CA ASP A 115 0.19 12.26 17.16
C ASP A 115 -0.55 11.13 16.42
N LEU A 116 -1.34 10.31 17.13
CA LEU A 116 -2.13 9.26 16.50
C LEU A 116 -3.24 9.87 15.64
N PRO A 117 -3.59 9.22 14.51
CA PRO A 117 -4.76 9.63 13.77
C PRO A 117 -6.00 9.41 14.66
N ALA A 118 -6.91 10.38 14.73
CA ALA A 118 -8.15 10.24 15.50
C ALA A 118 -9.23 9.55 14.64
N THR A 119 -9.06 8.26 14.35
CA THR A 119 -9.90 7.55 13.35
C THR A 119 -11.27 7.13 13.89
N GLY A 120 -11.49 7.28 15.20
CA GLY A 120 -12.73 6.91 15.87
C GLY A 120 -12.75 5.49 16.43
N ILE A 121 -11.62 4.78 16.40
CA ILE A 121 -11.44 3.50 17.09
C ILE A 121 -10.86 3.70 18.50
N ALA A 122 -10.89 2.65 19.31
CA ALA A 122 -10.34 2.72 20.67
C ALA A 122 -8.82 2.95 20.65
N LEU A 123 -8.32 3.81 21.54
CA LEU A 123 -6.90 4.19 21.62
C LEU A 123 -5.91 3.01 21.64
N PRO A 124 -6.15 1.88 22.37
CA PRO A 124 -5.24 0.73 22.31
C PRO A 124 -5.11 0.14 20.90
N LEU A 125 -6.21 0.11 20.14
CA LEU A 125 -6.22 -0.36 18.76
C LEU A 125 -5.57 0.66 17.82
N GLU A 126 -5.83 1.95 18.02
CA GLU A 126 -5.18 3.06 17.28
C GLU A 126 -3.64 2.97 17.42
N ARG A 127 -3.14 2.78 18.65
CA ARG A 127 -1.72 2.55 18.95
C ARG A 127 -1.17 1.30 18.30
N HIS A 128 -1.94 0.22 18.26
CA HIS A 128 -1.50 -1.04 17.69
C HIS A 128 -1.37 -0.96 16.16
N LEU A 129 -2.31 -0.27 15.49
CA LEU A 129 -2.37 -0.14 14.04
C LEU A 129 -1.48 0.98 13.47
N SER A 130 -0.82 1.76 14.32
CA SER A 130 -0.02 2.93 13.93
C SER A 130 1.41 2.62 13.52
N ALA A 131 1.89 1.40 13.73
CA ALA A 131 3.20 0.95 13.23
C ALA A 131 3.14 0.57 11.74
N ALA A 132 4.30 0.58 11.07
CA ALA A 132 4.42 0.04 9.71
C ALA A 132 4.41 -1.50 9.76
N PHE A 133 5.16 -2.09 10.69
CA PHE A 133 5.13 -3.51 11.00
C PHE A 133 4.32 -3.77 12.26
N ILE A 134 3.24 -4.54 12.14
CA ILE A 134 2.34 -4.87 13.25
C ILE A 134 2.61 -6.32 13.66
N ARG A 135 3.09 -6.53 14.89
CA ARG A 135 3.17 -7.88 15.48
C ARG A 135 1.85 -8.27 16.13
N GLY A 136 1.37 -9.46 15.83
CA GLY A 136 0.25 -10.07 16.55
C GLY A 136 0.02 -11.52 16.16
N GLU A 137 -0.76 -12.21 16.99
CA GLU A 137 -1.12 -13.62 16.79
C GLU A 137 -2.11 -13.75 15.63
N ASP A 138 -3.30 -13.17 15.81
CA ASP A 138 -4.40 -13.23 14.84
C ASP A 138 -4.31 -12.10 13.79
N TYR A 139 -3.91 -10.90 14.22
CA TYR A 139 -3.80 -9.71 13.38
C TYR A 139 -2.38 -9.13 13.42
N GLY A 140 -1.72 -9.10 12.26
CA GLY A 140 -0.37 -8.57 12.12
C GLY A 140 0.07 -8.54 10.66
N THR A 141 1.22 -7.94 10.41
CA THR A 141 1.84 -7.89 9.08
C THR A 141 2.21 -9.31 8.65
N ARG A 142 1.58 -9.81 7.58
CA ARG A 142 1.85 -11.15 7.00
C ARG A 142 2.79 -11.11 5.82
N ALA A 143 2.89 -9.97 5.16
CA ALA A 143 3.77 -9.75 4.03
C ALA A 143 4.28 -8.30 4.01
N SER A 144 5.48 -8.13 3.49
CA SER A 144 6.05 -6.85 3.10
C SER A 144 6.58 -7.00 1.68
N THR A 145 6.08 -6.19 0.76
CA THR A 145 6.32 -6.35 -0.67
C THR A 145 6.94 -5.08 -1.24
N LEU A 146 8.04 -5.23 -1.97
CA LEU A 146 8.65 -4.19 -2.79
C LEU A 146 8.41 -4.52 -4.26
N VAL A 147 7.91 -3.54 -5.00
CA VAL A 147 7.72 -3.61 -6.45
C VAL A 147 8.48 -2.43 -7.06
N ALA A 148 9.33 -2.71 -8.04
CA ALA A 148 10.06 -1.68 -8.77
C ALA A 148 10.06 -2.02 -10.26
N ILE A 149 9.71 -1.05 -11.10
CA ILE A 149 9.67 -1.19 -12.56
C ILE A 149 10.38 0.02 -13.15
N GLY A 150 11.36 -0.21 -14.01
CA GLY A 150 12.09 0.82 -14.74
C GLY A 150 11.35 1.29 -15.99
N HIS A 151 11.82 2.40 -16.56
CA HIS A 151 11.26 2.94 -17.81
C HIS A 151 11.47 2.02 -19.03
N ASP A 152 12.40 1.07 -18.94
CA ASP A 152 12.62 0.04 -19.96
C ASP A 152 11.72 -1.20 -19.76
N GLY A 153 10.78 -1.13 -18.83
CA GLY A 153 9.83 -2.20 -18.52
C GLY A 153 10.40 -3.32 -17.67
N ARG A 154 11.71 -3.30 -17.34
CA ARG A 154 12.35 -4.31 -16.50
C ARG A 154 12.21 -3.95 -15.04
N GLY A 155 12.11 -4.96 -14.17
CA GLY A 155 11.85 -4.70 -12.77
C GLY A 155 11.93 -5.94 -11.89
N PHE A 156 11.37 -5.82 -10.70
CA PHE A 156 11.19 -6.95 -9.80
C PHE A 156 10.02 -6.76 -8.86
N ILE A 157 9.56 -7.89 -8.34
CA ILE A 157 8.70 -8.01 -7.18
C ILE A 157 9.47 -8.83 -6.15
N ALA A 158 9.68 -8.29 -4.95
CA ALA A 158 10.29 -9.00 -3.83
C ALA A 158 9.34 -8.96 -2.64
N GLU A 159 9.16 -10.10 -1.97
CA GLU A 159 8.24 -10.21 -0.84
C GLU A 159 8.88 -10.97 0.31
N ARG A 160 8.76 -10.41 1.52
CA ARG A 160 9.04 -11.10 2.79
C ARG A 160 7.74 -11.52 3.44
N ARG A 161 7.66 -12.77 3.89
CA ARG A 161 6.46 -13.36 4.51
C ARG A 161 6.67 -13.61 5.98
N PHE A 162 5.60 -13.45 6.76
CA PHE A 162 5.64 -13.53 8.21
C PHE A 162 4.44 -14.32 8.77
N GLY A 163 4.72 -15.22 9.71
CA GLY A 163 3.73 -15.98 10.47
C GLY A 163 3.19 -15.21 11.69
N PRO A 164 2.48 -15.88 12.61
CA PRO A 164 2.10 -15.33 13.90
C PRO A 164 3.29 -14.70 14.62
N GLN A 165 3.02 -13.62 15.35
CA GLN A 165 4.03 -12.82 16.05
C GLN A 165 5.13 -12.22 15.16
N GLY A 166 4.94 -12.20 13.83
CA GLY A 166 5.94 -11.68 12.90
C GLY A 166 7.14 -12.62 12.71
N VAL A 167 6.96 -13.93 12.92
CA VAL A 167 7.99 -14.94 12.62
C VAL A 167 8.32 -14.92 11.14
N PHE A 168 9.57 -14.67 10.77
CA PHE A 168 9.98 -14.65 9.36
C PHE A 168 9.89 -16.04 8.73
N LEU A 169 9.12 -16.15 7.64
CA LEU A 169 8.89 -17.41 6.91
C LEU A 169 9.68 -17.49 5.60
N GLY A 170 10.41 -16.44 5.25
CA GLY A 170 11.27 -16.40 4.06
C GLY A 170 10.95 -15.24 3.13
N GLN A 171 11.80 -15.12 2.11
CA GLN A 171 11.73 -14.10 1.07
C GLN A 171 11.70 -14.77 -0.30
N SER A 172 10.90 -14.23 -1.21
CA SER A 172 10.91 -14.57 -2.63
C SER A 172 11.13 -13.33 -3.48
N ARG A 173 11.73 -13.50 -4.65
CA ARG A 173 11.90 -12.44 -5.65
C ARG A 173 11.59 -13.01 -7.03
N VAL A 174 10.88 -12.23 -7.83
CA VAL A 174 10.62 -12.49 -9.25
C VAL A 174 11.10 -11.25 -10.01
N ASP A 175 11.97 -11.42 -10.99
CA ASP A 175 12.34 -10.36 -11.92
C ASP A 175 11.33 -10.33 -13.08
N VAL A 176 10.98 -9.13 -13.53
CA VAL A 176 9.99 -8.87 -14.60
C VAL A 176 10.65 -8.18 -15.78
#